data_AF-A0A6C2YU05-F1
#
_entry.id   AF-A0A6C2YU05-F1
#
_cell.length_a   1.000
_cell.length_b   1.000
_cell.length_c   1.000
_cell.angle_alpha   90.00
_cell.angle_beta   90.00
_cell.angle_gamma   90.00
#
_symmetry.space_group_name_H-M   'P 1'
#
loop_
_entity.id
_entity.type
_entity.pdbx_description
1 polymer ?
#
loop_
_entity_poly.entity_id
_entity_poly.type
_entity_poly.pdbx_seq_one_letter_code
_entity_poly.pdbx_strand_id
1 'polypeptide(L)'
;MRATIRWFLSLGVGTVILAWAALAAEPEPFNVLIQREKIEGKLITGSISVNGEKIGTCYENLDKKIPAGTFPGKIRTTSMRNHAQGPGGVMGNSGDFLLEITNVVEADGRKRTDILLHLGNKPEHSLGCVLLGPPSRRDPKTKLALLDEGHPLRVLRKKYFGSETPKVPVNRPITVTVNDPPK
;
A
#
# COMPACT_ATOMS: atom_id res chain seq x y z
N MET A 1 -1.94 87.84 -4.46
CA MET A 1 -2.20 86.47 -4.91
C MET A 1 -1.89 85.53 -3.75
N ARG A 2 -2.89 84.84 -3.18
CA ARG A 2 -2.70 83.91 -2.05
C ARG A 2 -2.89 82.49 -2.56
N ALA A 3 -1.86 81.64 -2.42
CA ALA A 3 -1.88 80.24 -2.80
C ALA A 3 -2.32 79.38 -1.61
N THR A 4 -3.39 78.60 -1.80
CA THR A 4 -3.98 77.73 -0.79
C THR A 4 -3.49 76.30 -1.01
N ILE A 5 -2.72 75.75 -0.07
CA ILE A 5 -2.23 74.36 -0.11
C ILE A 5 -3.28 73.47 0.56
N ARG A 6 -3.86 72.52 -0.19
CA ARG A 6 -4.74 71.47 0.33
C ARG A 6 -3.93 70.19 0.55
N TRP A 7 -3.90 69.73 1.80
CA TRP A 7 -3.38 68.41 2.19
C TRP A 7 -4.52 67.39 2.10
N PHE A 8 -4.34 66.32 1.32
CA PHE A 8 -5.22 65.15 1.32
C PHE A 8 -4.65 64.10 2.27
N LEU A 9 -5.37 63.84 3.37
CA LEU A 9 -5.08 62.73 4.28
C LEU A 9 -5.67 61.44 3.67
N SER A 10 -4.81 60.52 3.24
CA SER A 10 -5.20 59.18 2.79
C SER A 10 -5.35 58.27 4.02
N LEU A 11 -6.58 57.88 4.34
CA LEU A 11 -6.86 56.84 5.33
C LEU A 11 -6.63 55.48 4.66
N GLY A 12 -5.49 54.86 4.94
CA GLY A 12 -5.18 53.50 4.51
C GLY A 12 -6.08 52.49 5.24
N VAL A 13 -6.97 51.84 4.49
CA VAL A 13 -7.77 50.72 4.98
C VAL A 13 -6.87 49.48 5.02
N GLY A 14 -6.33 49.18 6.21
CA GLY A 14 -5.51 47.99 6.43
C GLY A 14 -6.36 46.72 6.32
N THR A 15 -6.14 45.93 5.27
CA THR A 15 -6.72 44.58 5.14
C THR A 15 -6.06 43.65 6.14
N VAL A 16 -6.80 43.23 7.16
CA VAL A 16 -6.36 42.17 8.08
C VAL A 16 -6.50 40.83 7.35
N ILE A 17 -5.39 40.28 6.88
CA ILE A 17 -5.34 38.91 6.37
C ILE A 17 -5.31 37.97 7.58
N LEU A 18 -6.45 37.36 7.91
CA LEU A 18 -6.51 36.25 8.84
C LEU A 18 -5.87 35.03 8.17
N ALA A 19 -4.62 34.73 8.54
CA ALA A 19 -3.97 33.48 8.14
C ALA A 19 -4.67 32.32 8.85
N TRP A 20 -5.55 31.62 8.12
CA TRP A 20 -6.07 30.34 8.57
C TRP A 20 -4.92 29.34 8.62
N ALA A 21 -4.47 28.99 9.82
CA ALA A 21 -3.60 27.84 10.00
C ALA A 21 -4.37 26.61 9.52
N ALA A 22 -4.03 26.10 8.33
CA ALA A 22 -4.54 24.84 7.84
C ALA A 22 -4.05 23.75 8.80
N LEU A 23 -4.93 23.31 9.70
CA LEU A 23 -4.69 22.16 10.55
C LEU A 23 -4.42 20.98 9.61
N ALA A 24 -3.22 20.41 9.66
CA ALA A 24 -2.86 19.29 8.80
C ALA A 24 -3.86 18.15 9.03
N ALA A 25 -4.65 17.83 8.00
CA ALA A 25 -5.56 16.70 8.05
C ALA A 25 -4.77 15.45 8.42
N GLU A 26 -5.28 14.65 9.35
CA GLU A 26 -4.65 13.39 9.71
C GLU A 26 -4.47 12.52 8.46
N PRO A 27 -3.32 11.82 8.32
CA PRO A 27 -3.08 11.00 7.16
C PRO A 27 -4.16 9.93 7.04
N GLU A 28 -4.87 9.91 5.91
CA GLU A 28 -5.92 8.93 5.66
C GLU A 28 -5.37 7.49 5.84
N PRO A 29 -6.12 6.63 6.54
CA PRO A 29 -5.70 5.25 6.77
C PRO A 29 -5.60 4.48 5.45
N PHE A 30 -4.59 3.62 5.35
CA PHE A 30 -4.41 2.73 4.22
C PHE A 30 -4.99 1.35 4.54
N ASN A 31 -6.24 1.12 4.13
CA ASN A 31 -6.98 -0.10 4.43
C ASN A 31 -6.88 -1.10 3.28
N VAL A 32 -6.30 -2.26 3.55
CA VAL A 32 -6.20 -3.38 2.62
C VAL A 32 -7.20 -4.45 3.04
N LEU A 33 -8.05 -4.88 2.12
CA LEU A 33 -8.96 -6.00 2.33
C LEU A 33 -8.53 -7.18 1.46
N ILE A 34 -8.40 -8.35 2.07
CA ILE A 34 -8.21 -9.64 1.42
C ILE A 34 -9.49 -10.45 1.64
N GLN A 35 -10.27 -10.63 0.58
CA GLN A 35 -11.51 -11.40 0.60
C GLN A 35 -11.28 -12.75 -0.06
N ARG A 36 -11.25 -13.83 0.73
CA ARG A 36 -11.20 -15.19 0.17
C ARG A 36 -12.53 -15.50 -0.51
N GLU A 37 -12.48 -16.19 -1.64
CA GLU A 37 -13.67 -16.46 -2.46
C GLU A 37 -13.84 -17.95 -2.72
N LYS A 38 -12.75 -18.66 -3.05
CA LYS A 38 -12.80 -20.06 -3.48
C LYS A 38 -11.60 -20.85 -2.97
N ILE A 39 -11.81 -22.15 -2.74
CA ILE A 39 -10.78 -23.10 -2.33
C ILE A 39 -10.77 -24.25 -3.34
N GLU A 40 -9.63 -24.52 -3.95
CA GLU A 40 -9.41 -25.64 -4.87
C GLU A 40 -8.14 -26.40 -4.46
N GLY A 41 -8.32 -27.59 -3.90
CA GLY A 41 -7.21 -28.34 -3.30
C GLY A 41 -6.54 -27.51 -2.20
N LYS A 42 -5.25 -27.20 -2.37
CA LYS A 42 -4.47 -26.37 -1.42
C LYS A 42 -4.43 -24.88 -1.76
N LEU A 43 -5.04 -24.48 -2.87
CA LEU A 43 -5.05 -23.10 -3.32
C LEU A 43 -6.31 -22.40 -2.82
N ILE A 44 -6.12 -21.29 -2.11
CA ILE A 44 -7.18 -20.32 -1.87
C ILE A 44 -7.03 -19.21 -2.90
N THR A 45 -8.12 -18.87 -3.58
CA THR A 45 -8.20 -17.68 -4.44
C THR A 45 -9.18 -16.68 -3.86
N GLY A 46 -8.87 -15.40 -4.00
CA GLY A 46 -9.71 -14.32 -3.53
C GLY A 46 -9.43 -13.01 -4.25
N SER A 47 -9.99 -11.93 -3.72
CA SER A 47 -9.72 -10.58 -4.18
C SER A 47 -8.98 -9.75 -3.14
N ILE A 48 -8.21 -8.79 -3.64
CA ILE A 48 -7.58 -7.76 -2.83
C ILE A 48 -8.15 -6.39 -3.22
N SER A 49 -8.47 -5.59 -2.20
CA SER A 49 -8.98 -4.23 -2.35
C SER A 49 -8.21 -3.26 -1.47
N VAL A 50 -8.16 -1.99 -1.88
CA VAL A 50 -7.56 -0.90 -1.11
C VAL A 50 -8.60 0.20 -0.97
N ASN A 51 -8.90 0.59 0.27
CA ASN A 51 -9.91 1.61 0.58
C ASN A 51 -11.25 1.36 -0.14
N GLY A 52 -11.68 0.10 -0.22
CA GLY A 52 -12.93 -0.32 -0.87
C GLY A 52 -12.83 -0.61 -2.37
N GLU A 53 -11.75 -0.21 -3.04
CA GLU A 53 -11.57 -0.45 -4.48
C GLU A 53 -10.79 -1.74 -4.75
N LYS A 54 -11.38 -2.67 -5.52
CA LYS A 54 -10.72 -3.92 -5.91
C LYS A 54 -9.54 -3.63 -6.85
N ILE A 55 -8.35 -4.13 -6.48
CA ILE A 55 -7.12 -3.95 -7.26
C ILE A 55 -6.64 -5.24 -7.94
N GLY A 56 -7.23 -6.39 -7.61
CA GLY A 56 -6.97 -7.63 -8.32
C GLY A 56 -7.29 -8.91 -7.54
N THR A 57 -6.67 -9.99 -7.97
CA THR A 57 -6.78 -11.33 -7.39
C THR A 57 -5.61 -11.60 -6.44
N CYS A 58 -5.87 -12.33 -5.36
CA CYS A 58 -4.86 -12.84 -4.45
C CYS A 58 -4.94 -14.36 -4.32
N TYR A 59 -3.82 -14.96 -3.93
CA TYR A 59 -3.66 -16.40 -3.77
C TYR A 59 -2.99 -16.71 -2.43
N GLU A 60 -3.48 -17.72 -1.72
CA GLU A 60 -2.90 -18.19 -0.47
C GLU A 60 -2.78 -19.72 -0.46
N ASN A 61 -1.92 -20.23 0.41
CA ASN A 61 -1.84 -21.66 0.71
C ASN A 61 -2.83 -22.01 1.83
N LEU A 62 -3.73 -22.96 1.59
CA LEU A 62 -4.76 -23.38 2.55
C LEU A 62 -4.17 -23.82 3.89
N ASP A 63 -3.09 -24.62 3.86
CA ASP A 63 -2.48 -25.22 5.05
C ASP A 63 -1.73 -24.18 5.90
N LYS A 64 -1.33 -23.06 5.30
CA LYS A 64 -0.47 -22.03 5.91
C LYS A 64 -1.13 -20.65 5.95
N LYS A 65 -2.43 -20.58 5.62
CA LYS A 65 -3.16 -19.32 5.54
C LYS A 65 -3.09 -18.57 6.86
N ILE A 66 -3.18 -17.26 6.79
CA ILE A 66 -3.37 -16.44 7.98
C ILE A 66 -4.81 -16.59 8.49
N PRO A 67 -5.07 -16.57 9.81
CA PRO A 67 -6.44 -16.56 10.30
C PRO A 67 -7.20 -15.33 9.77
N ALA A 68 -8.52 -15.47 9.61
CA ALA A 68 -9.36 -14.31 9.33
C ALA A 68 -9.31 -13.33 10.51
N GLY A 69 -9.33 -12.04 10.22
CA GLY A 69 -9.17 -10.98 11.24
C GLY A 69 -8.58 -9.70 10.67
N THR A 70 -8.32 -8.75 11.56
CA THR A 70 -7.76 -7.44 11.24
C THR A 70 -6.38 -7.29 11.89
N PHE A 71 -5.38 -6.93 11.10
CA PHE A 71 -3.99 -6.90 11.50
C PHE A 71 -3.31 -5.59 11.10
N PRO A 72 -2.32 -5.10 11.87
CA PRO A 72 -1.49 -3.99 11.44
C PRO A 72 -0.59 -4.39 10.26
N GLY A 73 -0.42 -3.49 9.30
CA GLY A 73 0.57 -3.60 8.24
C GLY A 73 1.81 -2.73 8.50
N LYS A 74 2.95 -3.10 7.93
CA LYS A 74 4.15 -2.25 7.84
C LYS A 74 4.78 -2.34 6.46
N ILE A 75 5.42 -1.26 6.02
CA ILE A 75 6.24 -1.24 4.80
C ILE A 75 7.67 -1.66 5.14
N ARG A 76 8.23 -2.54 4.31
CA ARG A 76 9.65 -2.87 4.27
C ARG A 76 10.28 -2.29 3.01
N THR A 77 11.56 -2.00 3.08
CA THR A 77 12.37 -1.56 1.92
C THR A 77 13.32 -2.64 1.42
N THR A 78 13.39 -3.77 2.12
CA THR A 78 14.29 -4.88 1.78
C THR A 78 13.61 -6.25 1.89
N SER A 79 14.08 -7.17 1.06
CA SER A 79 13.65 -8.56 0.99
C SER A 79 14.83 -9.47 0.70
N MET A 80 14.80 -10.70 1.21
CA MET A 80 15.80 -11.73 0.91
C MET A 80 15.58 -12.41 -0.45
N ARG A 81 14.43 -12.21 -1.11
CA ARG A 81 13.99 -13.02 -2.27
C ARG A 81 13.37 -12.20 -3.41
N ASN A 82 13.92 -11.04 -3.70
CA ASN A 82 13.43 -10.15 -4.76
C ASN A 82 11.95 -9.77 -4.66
N HIS A 83 11.42 -9.60 -3.43
CA HIS A 83 10.02 -9.22 -3.21
C HIS A 83 9.84 -7.72 -2.98
N ALA A 84 10.90 -6.96 -2.75
CA ALA A 84 10.78 -5.52 -2.60
C ALA A 84 10.53 -4.89 -3.97
N GLN A 85 9.59 -3.96 -4.02
CA GLN A 85 9.19 -3.25 -5.21
C GLN A 85 9.80 -1.86 -5.21
N GLY A 86 10.35 -1.45 -6.34
CA GLY A 86 10.78 -0.09 -6.60
C GLY A 86 9.92 0.63 -7.64
N PRO A 87 10.33 1.85 -8.03
CA PRO A 87 9.68 2.65 -9.06
C PRO A 87 9.48 1.89 -10.38
N GLY A 88 8.35 2.12 -11.06
CA GLY A 88 8.04 1.50 -12.35
C GLY A 88 7.73 0.00 -12.29
N GLY A 89 7.52 -0.57 -11.09
CA GLY A 89 7.18 -1.97 -10.92
C GLY A 89 8.37 -2.93 -11.02
N VAL A 90 9.59 -2.45 -10.80
CA VAL A 90 10.78 -3.31 -10.72
C VAL A 90 10.78 -4.06 -9.40
N MET A 91 10.95 -5.38 -9.44
CA MET A 91 11.04 -6.24 -8.25
C MET A 91 12.50 -6.63 -8.00
N GLY A 92 12.97 -6.46 -6.77
CA GLY A 92 14.35 -6.70 -6.36
C GLY A 92 14.50 -6.94 -4.86
N ASN A 93 15.73 -7.15 -4.39
CA ASN A 93 16.03 -7.34 -2.97
C ASN A 93 15.89 -6.04 -2.17
N SER A 94 15.92 -4.89 -2.85
CA SER A 94 15.66 -3.58 -2.29
C SER A 94 14.62 -2.84 -3.13
N GLY A 95 13.90 -1.93 -2.48
CA GLY A 95 12.86 -1.12 -3.06
C GLY A 95 12.34 -0.12 -2.04
N ASP A 96 11.25 0.56 -2.39
CA ASP A 96 10.54 1.46 -1.48
C ASP A 96 9.24 0.85 -0.96
N PHE A 97 8.82 -0.31 -1.49
CA PHE A 97 7.56 -0.93 -1.11
C PHE A 97 7.63 -2.44 -0.98
N LEU A 98 7.24 -2.95 0.19
CA LEU A 98 6.91 -4.34 0.42
C LEU A 98 6.01 -4.40 1.65
N LEU A 99 4.74 -4.73 1.46
CA LEU A 99 3.79 -4.79 2.56
C LEU A 99 3.95 -6.10 3.34
N GLU A 100 4.17 -5.97 4.65
CA GLU A 100 4.13 -7.07 5.62
C GLU A 100 2.89 -6.94 6.51
N ILE A 101 2.18 -8.05 6.71
CA ILE A 101 1.15 -8.20 7.74
C ILE A 101 1.84 -8.58 9.04
N THR A 102 1.61 -7.82 10.10
CA THR A 102 2.29 -7.97 11.38
C THR A 102 1.34 -8.36 12.51
N ASN A 103 1.90 -8.83 13.63
CA ASN A 103 1.15 -9.25 14.81
C ASN A 103 0.08 -10.31 14.53
N VAL A 104 0.34 -11.20 13.56
CA VAL A 104 -0.53 -12.35 13.32
C VAL A 104 -0.26 -13.39 14.41
N VAL A 105 -1.32 -13.76 15.13
CA VAL A 105 -1.30 -14.79 16.18
C VAL A 105 -2.11 -15.97 15.67
N GLU A 106 -1.50 -17.16 15.66
CA GLU A 106 -2.17 -18.40 15.29
C GLU A 106 -3.06 -18.94 16.42
N ALA A 107 -3.87 -19.96 16.10
CA ALA A 107 -4.79 -20.56 17.06
C ALA A 107 -4.10 -21.18 18.29
N ASP A 108 -2.84 -21.59 18.15
CA ASP A 108 -2.00 -22.10 19.23
C ASP A 108 -1.29 -21.00 20.05
N GLY A 109 -1.56 -19.72 19.74
CA GLY A 109 -0.93 -18.57 20.37
C GLY A 109 0.44 -18.18 19.79
N ARG A 110 0.96 -18.92 18.80
CA ARG A 110 2.25 -18.61 18.17
C ARG A 110 2.15 -17.35 17.31
N LYS A 111 3.11 -16.45 17.47
CA LYS A 111 3.25 -15.26 16.61
C LYS A 111 3.92 -15.64 15.30
N ARG A 112 3.36 -15.17 14.19
CA ARG A 112 3.99 -15.24 12.86
C ARG A 112 4.50 -13.88 12.42
N THR A 113 5.66 -13.90 11.77
CA THR A 113 6.32 -12.75 11.14
C THR A 113 6.50 -13.02 9.65
N ASP A 114 6.99 -12.03 8.91
CA ASP A 114 7.38 -12.19 7.50
C ASP A 114 6.23 -12.68 6.61
N ILE A 115 5.00 -12.29 6.95
CA ILE A 115 3.82 -12.50 6.12
C ILE A 115 3.78 -11.36 5.11
N LEU A 116 4.28 -11.63 3.91
CA LEU A 116 4.48 -10.62 2.87
C LEU A 116 3.38 -10.69 1.81
N LEU A 117 3.04 -9.54 1.22
CA LEU A 117 2.31 -9.49 -0.05
C LEU A 117 3.34 -9.43 -1.19
N HIS A 118 3.42 -10.47 -2.02
CA HIS A 118 4.45 -10.56 -3.07
C HIS A 118 4.01 -11.34 -4.31
N LEU A 119 4.91 -11.49 -5.28
CA LEU A 119 4.63 -12.22 -6.52
C LEU A 119 4.46 -13.72 -6.33
N GLY A 120 3.60 -14.31 -7.14
CA GLY A 120 3.34 -15.73 -7.21
C GLY A 120 1.87 -16.02 -7.38
N ASN A 121 1.55 -17.27 -7.75
CA ASN A 121 0.18 -17.75 -7.87
C ASN A 121 0.04 -19.23 -7.49
N LYS A 122 1.13 -19.87 -7.04
CA LYS A 122 1.12 -21.28 -6.64
C LYS A 122 1.16 -21.39 -5.12
N PRO A 123 0.32 -22.24 -4.50
CA PRO A 123 0.23 -22.33 -3.05
C PRO A 123 1.56 -22.76 -2.41
N GLU A 124 2.35 -23.61 -3.06
CA GLU A 124 3.67 -24.05 -2.58
C GLU A 124 4.72 -22.94 -2.52
N HIS A 125 4.49 -21.81 -3.22
CA HIS A 125 5.36 -20.63 -3.13
C HIS A 125 5.06 -19.77 -1.90
N SER A 126 3.98 -20.05 -1.17
CA SER A 126 3.56 -19.31 0.01
C SER A 126 3.83 -20.12 1.28
N LEU A 127 4.71 -19.59 2.15
CA LEU A 127 4.82 -20.01 3.55
C LEU A 127 3.85 -19.20 4.43
N GLY A 128 2.63 -19.02 3.92
CA GLY A 128 1.61 -18.20 4.56
C GLY A 128 1.67 -16.71 4.23
N CYS A 129 2.38 -16.36 3.15
CA CYS A 129 2.32 -15.07 2.47
C CYS A 129 1.07 -14.99 1.57
N VAL A 130 0.73 -13.78 1.15
CA VAL A 130 -0.37 -13.51 0.22
C VAL A 130 0.24 -13.20 -1.14
N LEU A 131 -0.05 -14.03 -2.14
CA LEU A 131 0.53 -13.89 -3.47
C LEU A 131 -0.40 -13.08 -4.37
N LEU A 132 0.13 -12.17 -5.17
CA LEU A 132 -0.64 -11.22 -5.98
C LEU A 132 -0.43 -11.39 -7.50
N GLY A 133 -0.17 -12.63 -7.94
CA GLY A 133 0.00 -12.97 -9.35
C GLY A 133 1.46 -13.09 -9.80
N PRO A 134 1.71 -13.74 -10.95
CA PRO A 134 3.04 -13.84 -11.55
C PRO A 134 3.51 -12.48 -12.11
N PRO A 135 4.83 -12.26 -12.28
CA PRO A 135 5.31 -11.04 -12.92
C PRO A 135 4.85 -10.94 -14.38
N SER A 136 4.57 -9.72 -14.85
CA SER A 136 4.17 -9.47 -16.24
C SER A 136 5.27 -9.85 -17.24
N ARG A 137 6.53 -9.57 -16.90
CA ARG A 137 7.69 -9.96 -17.69
C ARG A 137 8.97 -9.99 -16.84
N ARG A 138 10.08 -10.39 -17.46
CA ARG A 138 11.43 -10.25 -16.89
C ARG A 138 12.27 -9.35 -17.78
N ASP A 139 13.09 -8.52 -17.15
CA ASP A 139 14.07 -7.72 -17.87
C ASP A 139 15.11 -8.65 -18.53
N PRO A 140 15.40 -8.50 -19.83
CA PRO A 140 16.30 -9.42 -20.53
C PRO A 140 17.76 -9.31 -20.05
N LYS A 141 18.19 -8.16 -19.53
CA LYS A 141 19.57 -7.91 -19.08
C LYS A 141 19.75 -8.30 -17.62
N THR A 142 18.91 -7.78 -16.74
CA THR A 142 19.02 -7.95 -15.28
C THR A 142 18.29 -9.19 -14.76
N LYS A 143 17.41 -9.79 -15.57
CA LYS A 143 16.52 -10.92 -15.20
C LYS A 143 15.53 -10.62 -14.07
N LEU A 144 15.48 -9.37 -13.61
CA LEU A 144 14.53 -8.91 -12.59
C LEU A 144 13.09 -8.98 -13.12
N ALA A 145 12.15 -9.23 -12.20
CA ALA A 145 10.74 -9.21 -12.53
C ALA A 145 10.25 -7.76 -12.69
N LEU A 146 9.40 -7.54 -13.70
CA LEU A 146 8.80 -6.26 -14.02
C LEU A 146 7.27 -6.39 -14.02
N LEU A 147 6.60 -5.40 -13.44
CA LEU A 147 5.16 -5.33 -13.33
C LEU A 147 4.57 -4.26 -14.25
N ASP A 148 3.54 -4.63 -15.01
CA ASP A 148 2.72 -3.68 -15.75
C ASP A 148 1.89 -2.79 -14.80
N GLU A 149 1.25 -1.76 -15.36
CA GLU A 149 0.45 -0.78 -14.61
C GLU A 149 -0.80 -1.36 -13.95
N GLY A 150 -1.35 -2.44 -14.49
CA GLY A 150 -2.53 -3.11 -13.96
C GLY A 150 -2.22 -4.14 -12.89
N HIS A 151 -0.95 -4.52 -12.72
CA HIS A 151 -0.56 -5.57 -11.78
C HIS A 151 -0.89 -5.16 -10.33
N PRO A 152 -1.54 -6.03 -9.52
CA PRO A 152 -2.05 -5.64 -8.20
C PRO A 152 -0.99 -5.08 -7.25
N LEU A 153 0.22 -5.65 -7.19
CA LEU A 153 1.32 -5.07 -6.41
C LEU A 153 1.67 -3.63 -6.80
N ARG A 154 1.71 -3.31 -8.10
CA ARG A 154 2.02 -1.96 -8.56
C ARG A 154 0.90 -0.98 -8.25
N VAL A 155 -0.35 -1.41 -8.41
CA VAL A 155 -1.51 -0.63 -7.98
C VAL A 155 -1.46 -0.38 -6.47
N LEU A 156 -1.15 -1.40 -5.67
CA LEU A 156 -1.03 -1.31 -4.22
C LEU A 156 0.05 -0.28 -3.80
N ARG A 157 1.25 -0.37 -4.38
CA ARG A 157 2.34 0.60 -4.15
C ARG A 157 1.93 2.02 -4.52
N LYS A 158 1.37 2.19 -5.72
CA LYS A 158 0.93 3.51 -6.23
C LYS A 158 -0.14 4.12 -5.32
N LYS A 159 -1.12 3.33 -4.86
CA LYS A 159 -2.15 3.79 -3.92
C LYS A 159 -1.57 4.18 -2.56
N TYR A 160 -0.59 3.43 -2.05
CA TYR A 160 0.07 3.78 -0.78
C TYR A 160 0.77 5.14 -0.86
N PHE A 161 1.58 5.33 -1.89
CA PHE A 161 2.36 6.56 -2.08
C PHE A 161 1.60 7.72 -2.71
N GLY A 162 0.46 7.46 -3.34
CA GLY A 162 -0.25 8.43 -4.19
C GLY A 162 0.43 8.74 -5.52
N SER A 163 1.60 8.15 -5.80
CA SER A 163 2.39 8.38 -7.01
C SER A 163 3.33 7.20 -7.29
N GLU A 164 3.77 7.08 -8.54
CA GLU A 164 4.82 6.13 -8.94
C GLU A 164 6.22 6.55 -8.46
N THR A 165 6.42 7.86 -8.26
CA THR A 165 7.68 8.48 -7.83
C THR A 165 7.44 9.27 -6.54
N PRO A 166 7.33 8.61 -5.38
CA PRO A 166 7.12 9.29 -4.11
C PRO A 166 8.26 10.28 -3.84
N LYS A 167 7.91 11.53 -3.52
CA LYS A 167 8.88 12.58 -3.19
C LYS A 167 9.20 12.66 -1.70
N VAL A 168 8.30 12.14 -0.85
CA VAL A 168 8.40 12.18 0.60
C VAL A 168 8.02 10.83 1.20
N PRO A 169 8.62 10.44 2.34
CA PRO A 169 8.15 9.29 3.10
C PRO A 169 6.68 9.47 3.47
N VAL A 170 5.89 8.43 3.24
CA VAL A 170 4.48 8.41 3.63
C VAL A 170 4.39 7.68 4.97
N ASN A 171 3.94 8.38 6.00
CA ASN A 171 3.65 7.78 7.30
C ASN A 171 2.13 7.64 7.46
N ARG A 172 1.57 6.62 6.79
CA ARG A 172 0.15 6.27 6.89
C ARG A 172 0.00 4.99 7.70
N PRO A 173 -0.93 4.94 8.67
CA PRO A 173 -1.26 3.69 9.33
C PRO A 173 -1.84 2.72 8.31
N ILE A 174 -1.40 1.46 8.37
CA ILE A 174 -1.87 0.40 7.48
C ILE A 174 -2.66 -0.61 8.28
N THR A 175 -3.86 -0.90 7.82
CA THR A 175 -4.73 -1.94 8.37
C THR A 175 -4.96 -2.98 7.28
N VAL A 176 -4.76 -4.26 7.60
CA VAL A 176 -5.02 -5.38 6.69
C VAL A 176 -6.11 -6.26 7.29
N THR A 177 -7.25 -6.33 6.61
CA THR A 177 -8.37 -7.19 6.97
C THR A 177 -8.39 -8.41 6.07
N VAL A 178 -8.58 -9.58 6.66
CA VAL A 178 -8.65 -10.86 5.97
C VAL A 178 -9.98 -11.52 6.30
N ASN A 179 -10.78 -11.80 5.29
CA ASN A 179 -12.07 -12.45 5.44
C ASN A 179 -12.03 -13.85 4.85
N ASP A 180 -12.72 -14.78 5.51
CA ASP A 180 -13.00 -16.09 4.95
C ASP A 180 -14.09 -16.00 3.85
N PRO A 181 -14.23 -17.05 3.02
CA PRO A 181 -15.29 -17.11 2.02
C PRO A 181 -16.68 -16.95 2.66
N PRO A 182 -17.63 -16.31 1.97
CA PRO A 182 -19.03 -16.30 2.41
C PRO A 182 -19.52 -17.75 2.56
N LYS A 183 -20.30 -17.99 3.62
CA LYS A 183 -20.92 -19.29 3.89
C LYS A 183 -22.04 -19.59 2.90
#